data_AF-A0A285BWS8-F1
#
_entry.id   AF-A0A285BWS8-F1
#
_cell.length_a   1.000
_cell.length_b   1.000
_cell.length_c   1.000
_cell.angle_alpha   90.00
_cell.angle_beta   90.00
_cell.angle_gamma   90.00
#
_symmetry.space_group_name_H-M   'P 1'
#
loop_
_entity.id
_entity.type
_entity.pdbx_description
1 polymer ?
#
loop_
_entity_poly.entity_id
_entity_poly.type
_entity_poly.pdbx_seq_one_letter_code
_entity_poly.pdbx_strand_id
1 'polypeptide(L)'
;MDKDNLYTFDKGTVSSRLIKWGQWKMRSGVALGYPSAAAFVGLNPSSPSEWCGQAIDSECVQTNQAVEALPYVLLIVVRVEYISGYKDSAVKAHACGISKRSYYNYLDHAREIVANNLNLNLHMVHKNDINLLSCLEVRSA
;
A
#
# COMPACT_ATOMS: atom_id res chain seq x y z
N MET A 1 -23.76 18.71 9.81
CA MET A 1 -23.54 17.48 9.03
C MET A 1 -22.11 17.07 9.29
N ASP A 2 -21.94 16.12 10.21
CA ASP A 2 -20.64 15.68 10.70
C ASP A 2 -19.91 14.94 9.57
N LYS A 3 -18.80 15.51 9.12
CA LYS A 3 -17.94 14.94 8.08
C LYS A 3 -17.18 13.69 8.55
N ASP A 4 -17.31 13.34 9.82
CA ASP A 4 -16.45 12.36 10.49
C ASP A 4 -16.86 10.90 10.25
N ASN A 5 -18.04 10.65 9.68
CA ASN A 5 -18.59 9.29 9.53
C ASN A 5 -18.69 8.76 8.10
N LEU A 6 -18.34 9.54 7.07
CA LEU A 6 -18.73 9.15 5.71
C LEU A 6 -17.76 8.16 5.05
N TYR A 7 -16.52 8.02 5.53
CA TYR A 7 -15.48 7.24 4.83
C TYR A 7 -14.44 6.60 5.77
N THR A 8 -14.84 5.97 6.85
CA THR A 8 -13.93 5.10 7.61
C THR A 8 -13.69 3.83 6.81
N PHE A 9 -12.58 3.78 6.07
CA PHE A 9 -12.07 2.51 5.57
C PHE A 9 -11.89 1.62 6.80
N ASP A 10 -12.54 0.46 6.82
CA ASP A 10 -12.48 -0.41 7.99
C ASP A 10 -11.01 -0.72 8.30
N LYS A 11 -10.62 -0.59 9.57
CA LYS A 11 -9.23 -0.78 10.03
C LYS A 11 -8.72 -2.17 9.62
N GLY A 12 -9.62 -3.15 9.53
CA GLY A 12 -9.35 -4.48 9.02
C GLY A 12 -8.95 -4.50 7.53
N THR A 13 -9.61 -3.70 6.69
CA THR A 13 -9.33 -3.61 5.25
C THR A 13 -8.02 -2.87 4.96
N VAL A 14 -7.70 -1.82 5.71
CA VAL A 14 -6.38 -1.15 5.57
C VAL A 14 -5.25 -2.11 5.95
N SER A 15 -5.44 -2.84 7.05
CA SER A 15 -4.43 -3.79 7.54
C SER A 15 -4.19 -4.92 6.54
N SER A 16 -5.25 -5.47 5.93
CA SER A 16 -5.12 -6.52 4.91
C SER A 16 -4.44 -6.02 3.63
N ARG A 17 -4.75 -4.79 3.20
CA ARG A 17 -4.06 -4.12 2.07
C ARG A 17 -2.57 -3.91 2.35
N LEU A 18 -2.21 -3.44 3.54
CA LEU A 18 -0.81 -3.24 3.93
C LEU A 18 -0.03 -4.56 4.01
N ILE A 19 -0.66 -5.66 4.43
CA ILE A 19 -0.05 -6.99 4.40
C ILE A 19 0.24 -7.43 2.96
N LYS A 20 -0.75 -7.30 2.06
CA LYS A 20 -0.56 -7.62 0.62
C LYS A 20 0.52 -6.75 0.00
N TRP A 21 0.52 -5.45 0.30
CA TRP A 21 1.54 -4.52 -0.15
C TRP A 21 2.94 -4.92 0.36
N GLY A 22 3.09 -5.30 1.63
CA GLY A 22 4.37 -5.74 2.17
C GLY A 22 4.91 -7.00 1.47
N GLN A 23 4.04 -7.98 1.21
CA GLN A 23 4.37 -9.18 0.44
C GLN A 23 4.75 -8.84 -1.01
N TRP A 24 3.99 -7.97 -1.67
CA TRP A 24 4.28 -7.49 -3.01
C TRP A 24 5.64 -6.76 -3.06
N LYS A 25 5.93 -5.91 -2.08
CA LYS A 25 7.19 -5.16 -2.00
C LYS A 25 8.39 -6.10 -1.82
N MET A 26 8.28 -7.10 -0.94
CA MET A 26 9.31 -8.13 -0.74
C MET A 26 9.55 -8.98 -1.99
N ARG A 27 8.48 -9.37 -2.71
CA ARG A 27 8.58 -10.14 -3.96
C ARG A 27 9.16 -9.33 -5.12
N SER A 28 8.89 -8.03 -5.16
CA SER A 28 9.36 -7.14 -6.24
C SER A 28 10.86 -6.83 -6.22
N GLY A 29 11.62 -7.25 -5.20
CA GLY A 29 13.04 -6.93 -5.05
C GLY A 29 13.36 -5.45 -4.71
N VAL A 30 12.35 -4.57 -4.69
CA VAL A 30 12.44 -3.13 -4.36
C VAL A 30 12.39 -2.87 -2.84
N ALA A 31 12.41 -3.93 -2.02
CA ALA A 31 12.29 -3.86 -0.57
C ALA A 31 13.43 -3.09 0.14
N LEU A 32 14.53 -2.80 -0.55
CA LEU A 32 15.74 -2.20 0.03
C LEU A 32 16.12 -0.82 -0.53
N GLY A 33 15.23 -0.17 -1.31
CA GLY A 33 15.52 1.16 -1.87
C GLY A 33 16.36 1.17 -3.16
N TYR A 34 16.49 0.02 -3.83
CA TYR A 34 17.12 -0.04 -5.15
C TYR A 34 16.17 0.42 -6.26
N PRO A 35 16.67 1.07 -7.33
CA PRO A 35 15.87 1.46 -8.48
C PRO A 35 15.15 0.25 -9.07
N SER A 36 13.88 0.42 -9.48
CA SER A 36 13.04 -0.64 -10.05
C SER A 36 13.70 -1.41 -11.19
N ALA A 37 14.58 -0.76 -11.96
CA ALA A 37 15.35 -1.37 -13.04
C ALA A 37 16.33 -2.47 -12.58
N ALA A 38 16.84 -2.40 -11.34
CA ALA A 38 17.81 -3.37 -10.82
C ALA A 38 17.14 -4.65 -10.28
N ALA A 39 15.86 -4.59 -9.90
CA ALA A 39 15.17 -5.74 -9.32
C ALA A 39 14.78 -6.82 -10.35
N PHE A 40 14.75 -6.47 -11.64
CA PHE A 40 14.41 -7.40 -12.73
C PHE A 40 15.58 -8.30 -13.19
N VAL A 41 16.80 -8.08 -12.69
CA VAL A 41 18.01 -8.81 -13.16
C VAL A 41 18.20 -10.16 -12.44
N GLY A 42 17.36 -10.50 -11.46
CA GLY A 42 17.47 -11.72 -10.64
C GLY A 42 16.61 -12.91 -11.07
N LEU A 43 16.20 -13.01 -12.35
CA LEU A 43 15.44 -14.16 -12.84
C LEU A 43 16.35 -15.38 -13.05
N ASN A 44 16.53 -16.19 -11.99
CA ASN A 44 16.91 -17.59 -12.15
C ASN A 44 15.62 -18.40 -12.43
N PRO A 45 15.50 -19.11 -13.58
CA PRO A 45 14.28 -19.83 -13.93
C PRO A 45 14.36 -21.25 -13.37
N SER A 46 13.77 -21.49 -12.21
CA SER A 46 13.62 -22.86 -11.70
C SER A 46 12.32 -23.04 -10.94
N SER A 47 11.21 -22.91 -11.67
CA SER A 47 9.98 -23.72 -11.51
C SER A 47 8.88 -23.18 -12.45
N PRO A 48 8.29 -24.00 -13.34
CA PRO A 48 7.12 -23.62 -14.10
C PRO A 48 5.85 -23.93 -13.28
N SER A 49 5.55 -23.11 -12.28
CA SER A 49 4.20 -23.07 -11.71
C SER A 49 3.90 -21.64 -11.29
N GLU A 50 3.05 -20.99 -12.07
CA GLU A 50 2.53 -19.64 -11.86
C GLU A 50 3.55 -18.52 -12.08
N TRP A 51 3.77 -18.20 -13.35
CA TRP A 51 4.12 -16.86 -13.78
C TRP A 51 3.02 -15.89 -13.32
N CYS A 52 3.05 -15.47 -12.05
CA CYS A 52 2.16 -14.44 -11.48
C CYS A 52 2.75 -13.04 -11.73
N GLY A 53 3.32 -12.85 -12.93
CA GLY A 53 3.78 -11.57 -13.42
C GLY A 53 2.87 -11.16 -14.56
N GLN A 54 1.83 -10.36 -14.28
CA GLN A 54 1.23 -9.39 -15.21
C GLN A 54 -0.09 -8.75 -14.76
N ALA A 55 -0.59 -9.04 -13.57
CA ALA A 55 -1.42 -8.04 -12.89
C ALA A 55 -0.47 -7.26 -11.98
N ILE A 56 0.07 -6.13 -12.46
CA ILE A 56 0.50 -5.09 -11.53
C ILE A 56 -0.76 -4.79 -10.73
N ASP A 57 -0.83 -5.32 -9.51
CA ASP A 57 -2.00 -5.18 -8.68
C ASP A 57 -2.14 -3.68 -8.41
N SER A 58 -3.06 -3.04 -9.15
CA SER A 58 -3.28 -1.61 -9.10
C SER A 58 -3.56 -1.16 -7.67
N GLU A 59 -4.15 -2.05 -6.85
CA GLU A 59 -4.34 -1.89 -5.42
C GLU A 59 -3.01 -1.76 -4.67
N CYS A 60 -2.02 -2.60 -4.98
CA CYS A 60 -0.69 -2.55 -4.38
C CYS A 60 0.10 -1.29 -4.81
N VAL A 61 -0.05 -0.84 -6.06
CA VAL A 61 0.59 0.41 -6.54
C VAL A 61 -0.01 1.63 -5.86
N GLN A 62 -1.34 1.71 -5.79
CA GLN A 62 -2.05 2.79 -5.08
C GLN A 62 -1.69 2.78 -3.58
N THR A 63 -1.60 1.60 -2.97
CA THR A 63 -1.17 1.45 -1.58
C THR A 63 0.27 1.90 -1.40
N ASN A 64 1.17 1.60 -2.35
CA ASN A 64 2.55 2.08 -2.30
C ASN A 64 2.60 3.61 -2.36
N GLN A 65 1.83 4.25 -3.25
CA GLN A 65 1.76 5.71 -3.31
C GLN A 65 1.23 6.31 -2.00
N ALA A 66 0.18 5.72 -1.42
CA ALA A 66 -0.38 6.16 -0.15
C ALA A 66 0.61 6.01 1.02
N VAL A 67 1.44 4.96 1.01
CA VAL A 67 2.50 4.74 2.01
C VAL A 67 3.67 5.70 1.81
N GLU A 68 4.13 5.95 0.58
CA GLU A 68 5.23 6.89 0.31
C GLU A 68 4.85 8.36 0.60
N ALA A 69 3.55 8.68 0.65
CA ALA A 69 3.05 9.99 1.09
C ALA A 69 3.09 10.19 2.62
N LEU A 70 3.45 9.16 3.40
CA LEU A 70 3.52 9.28 4.85
C LEU A 70 4.70 10.16 5.32
N PRO A 71 4.53 10.88 6.45
CA PRO A 71 5.65 11.47 7.18
C PRO A 71 6.73 10.44 7.51
N TYR A 72 7.99 10.86 7.48
CA TYR A 72 9.17 9.98 7.55
C TYR A 72 9.13 8.93 8.68
N VAL A 73 8.76 9.34 9.90
CA VAL A 73 8.68 8.44 11.06
C VAL A 73 7.59 7.37 10.87
N LEU A 74 6.43 7.74 10.34
CA LEU A 74 5.32 6.83 10.09
C LEU A 74 5.64 5.86 8.95
N LEU A 75 6.32 6.34 7.91
CA LEU A 75 6.84 5.52 6.82
C LEU A 75 7.77 4.42 7.33
N ILE A 76 8.72 4.76 8.21
CA ILE A 76 9.64 3.77 8.82
C ILE A 76 8.84 2.73 9.60
N VAL A 77 7.91 3.16 10.46
CA VAL A 77 7.10 2.26 11.29
C VAL A 77 6.30 1.28 10.43
N VAL A 78 5.68 1.75 9.34
CA VAL A 78 4.94 0.88 8.40
C VAL A 78 5.85 -0.10 7.68
N ARG A 79 7.03 0.34 7.23
CA ARG A 79 8.00 -0.56 6.59
C ARG A 79 8.50 -1.62 7.58
N VAL A 80 8.81 -1.24 8.81
CA VAL A 80 9.20 -2.21 9.83
C VAL A 80 8.05 -3.16 10.16
N GLU A 81 6.81 -2.68 10.26
CA GLU A 81 5.69 -3.56 10.60
C GLU A 81 5.42 -4.63 9.54
N TYR A 82 5.39 -4.23 8.26
CA TYR A 82 4.85 -5.04 7.17
C TYR A 82 5.91 -5.60 6.20
N ILE A 83 7.13 -5.07 6.20
CA ILE A 83 8.24 -5.54 5.35
C ILE A 83 9.30 -6.28 6.18
N SER A 84 9.56 -5.87 7.43
CA SER A 84 10.59 -6.53 8.23
C SER A 84 10.19 -7.95 8.63
N GLY A 85 11.19 -8.83 8.78
CA GLY A 85 10.99 -10.20 9.24
C GLY A 85 10.83 -10.36 10.76
N TYR A 86 10.75 -9.26 11.52
CA TYR A 86 10.64 -9.33 12.98
C TYR A 86 9.24 -9.78 13.40
N LYS A 87 9.16 -10.76 14.31
CA LYS A 87 7.88 -11.24 14.86
C LYS A 87 7.42 -10.44 16.07
N ASP A 88 8.34 -10.00 16.91
CA ASP A 88 8.00 -9.30 18.15
C ASP A 88 7.92 -7.78 17.96
N SER A 89 6.78 -7.23 18.38
CA SER A 89 6.50 -5.80 18.52
C SER A 89 7.57 -5.02 19.28
N ALA A 90 8.18 -5.59 20.34
CA ALA A 90 9.19 -4.89 21.11
C ALA A 90 10.49 -4.73 20.30
N VAL A 91 10.86 -5.77 19.55
CA VAL A 91 12.01 -5.73 18.63
C VAL A 91 11.77 -4.74 17.49
N LYS A 92 10.56 -4.70 16.93
CA LYS A 92 10.18 -3.71 15.91
C LYS A 92 10.27 -2.28 16.42
N ALA A 93 9.77 -2.01 17.62
CA ALA A 93 9.84 -0.69 18.25
C ALA A 93 11.29 -0.26 18.50
N HIS A 94 12.12 -1.19 19.00
CA HIS A 94 13.55 -0.97 19.19
C HIS A 94 14.27 -0.69 17.87
N ALA A 95 13.96 -1.43 16.80
CA ALA A 95 14.52 -1.19 15.47
C ALA A 95 14.16 0.20 14.92
N CYS A 96 13.02 0.76 15.33
CA CYS A 96 12.61 2.13 15.00
C CYS A 96 13.17 3.19 15.97
N GLY A 97 13.90 2.80 17.03
CA GLY A 97 14.44 3.72 18.03
C GLY A 97 13.39 4.36 18.95
N ILE A 98 12.22 3.73 19.12
CA ILE A 98 11.09 4.30 19.87
C ILE A 98 10.53 3.35 20.92
N SER A 99 9.80 3.91 21.89
CA SER A 99 9.12 3.12 22.92
C SER A 99 8.01 2.24 22.31
N LYS A 100 7.73 1.09 22.93
CA LYS A 100 6.66 0.18 22.50
C LYS A 100 5.28 0.87 22.43
N ARG A 101 4.98 1.76 23.38
CA ARG A 101 3.72 2.51 23.39
C ARG A 101 3.64 3.50 22.22
N SER A 102 4.72 4.25 21.99
CA SER A 102 4.81 5.20 20.87
C SER A 102 4.71 4.46 19.53
N TYR A 103 5.31 3.28 19.41
CA TYR A 103 5.24 2.44 18.22
C TYR A 103 3.79 2.12 17.82
N TYR A 104 2.96 1.67 18.77
CA TYR A 104 1.55 1.41 18.48
C TYR A 104 0.78 2.67 18.08
N ASN A 105 1.00 3.78 18.79
CA ASN A 105 0.36 5.05 18.46
C ASN A 105 0.72 5.52 17.04
N TYR A 106 2.00 5.42 16.66
CA TYR A 106 2.44 5.78 15.31
C TYR A 106 1.92 4.80 14.26
N LEU A 107 1.85 3.51 14.56
CA LEU A 107 1.32 2.52 13.63
C LEU A 107 -0.17 2.74 13.37
N ASP A 108 -0.95 3.03 14.39
CA ASP A 108 -2.37 3.34 14.25
C ASP A 108 -2.59 4.66 13.49
N HIS A 109 -1.81 5.70 13.81
CA HIS A 109 -1.85 6.96 13.08
C HIS A 109 -1.44 6.80 11.61
N ALA A 110 -0.44 5.97 11.32
CA ALA A 110 -0.02 5.67 9.96
C ALA A 110 -1.14 4.97 9.17
N ARG A 111 -1.83 3.99 9.78
CA ARG A 111 -2.97 3.31 9.17
C ARG A 111 -4.11 4.28 8.86
N GLU A 112 -4.39 5.22 9.76
CA GLU A 112 -5.40 6.26 9.55
C GLU A 112 -5.06 7.16 8.35
N ILE A 113 -3.82 7.65 8.25
CA ILE A 113 -3.40 8.48 7.11
C ILE A 113 -3.43 7.68 5.81
N VAL A 114 -3.01 6.41 5.82
CA VAL A 114 -3.10 5.54 4.64
C VAL A 114 -4.56 5.35 4.22
N ALA A 115 -5.47 5.13 5.16
CA ALA A 115 -6.90 5.02 4.89
C ALA A 115 -7.42 6.28 4.18
N ASN A 116 -7.08 7.45 4.72
CA ASN A 116 -7.49 8.73 4.17
C ASN A 116 -6.93 8.96 2.77
N ASN A 117 -5.64 8.66 2.54
CA ASN A 117 -5.01 8.77 1.22
C ASN A 117 -5.64 7.83 0.19
N LEU A 118 -5.93 6.59 0.57
CA LEU A 118 -6.61 5.63 -0.31
C LEU A 118 -8.03 6.08 -0.65
N ASN A 119 -8.78 6.61 0.31
CA ASN A 119 -10.12 7.15 0.08
C ASN A 119 -10.10 8.35 -0.87
N LEU A 120 -9.18 9.30 -0.67
CA LEU A 120 -9.01 10.44 -1.59
C LEU A 120 -8.74 9.98 -3.02
N ASN A 121 -7.93 8.94 -3.20
CA ASN A 121 -7.63 8.37 -4.51
C ASN A 121 -8.83 7.62 -5.12
N LEU A 122 -9.68 6.98 -4.32
CA LEU A 122 -10.93 6.37 -4.79
C LEU A 122 -11.95 7.43 -5.26
N HIS A 123 -11.97 8.60 -4.63
CA HIS A 123 -12.82 9.72 -5.05
C HIS A 123 -12.29 10.47 -6.29
N MET A 124 -11.02 10.28 -6.63
CA MET A 124 -10.36 10.88 -7.80
C MET A 124 -10.54 10.07 -9.10
N VAL A 125 -11.33 8.98 -9.09
CA VAL A 125 -11.79 8.36 -10.34
C VAL A 125 -12.54 9.44 -11.11
N HIS A 126 -11.94 9.91 -12.20
CA HIS A 126 -12.51 10.98 -13.00
C HIS A 126 -13.98 10.66 -13.30
N LYS A 127 -14.88 11.59 -12.97
CA LYS A 127 -16.28 11.59 -13.45
C LYS A 127 -16.39 11.45 -14.97
N ASN A 128 -15.28 11.57 -15.69
CA ASN A 128 -15.20 11.49 -17.13
C ASN A 128 -15.19 10.05 -17.66
N ASP A 129 -14.69 9.05 -16.94
CA ASP A 129 -14.47 7.73 -17.56
C ASP A 129 -15.73 6.86 -17.62
N ILE A 130 -16.64 6.99 -16.66
CA ILE A 130 -17.91 6.22 -16.67
C ILE A 130 -18.89 6.77 -17.72
N ASN A 131 -18.83 8.07 -18.03
CA ASN A 131 -19.73 8.69 -19.00
C ASN A 131 -19.16 8.78 -20.43
N LEU A 132 -17.84 8.67 -20.63
CA LEU A 132 -17.29 8.75 -21.99
C LEU A 132 -17.60 7.50 -22.82
N LEU A 133 -17.57 6.31 -22.19
CA LEU A 133 -17.92 5.06 -22.87
C LEU A 133 -19.43 4.98 -23.18
N SER A 134 -20.29 5.47 -22.29
CA SER A 134 -21.74 5.49 -22.53
C SER A 134 -22.18 6.55 -23.54
N CYS A 135 -21.48 7.68 -23.65
CA CYS A 135 -21.77 8.69 -24.68
C CYS A 135 -21.26 8.33 -26.09
N LEU A 136 -20.27 7.43 -26.21
CA LEU A 136 -19.79 6.96 -27.50
C LEU A 136 -20.75 5.94 -28.13
N GLU A 137 -21.36 5.07 -27.33
CA GLU A 137 -22.36 4.10 -27.82
C GLU A 137 -23.65 4.79 -28.33
N VAL A 138 -24.06 5.91 -27.73
CA VAL A 138 -25.25 6.66 -28.16
C VAL A 138 -25.01 7.52 -29.41
N ARG A 139 -23.75 7.81 -29.76
CA ARG A 139 -23.41 8.54 -31.00
C ARG A 139 -23.28 7.65 -32.24
N SER A 140 -23.22 6.33 -32.06
CA SER A 140 -23.12 5.35 -33.16
C SER A 140 -24.40 4.55 -33.38
N ALA A 141 -25.53 4.94 -32.78
CA ALA A 141 -26.84 4.31 -32.96
C ALA A 141 -27.79 5.21 -33.78
#